data_AF-A0AAW1N4X2-F1
#
_entry.id   AF-A0AAW1N4X2-F1
#
_cell.length_a   1.000
_cell.length_b   1.000
_cell.length_c   1.000
_cell.angle_alpha   90.00
_cell.angle_beta   90.00
_cell.angle_gamma   90.00
#
_symmetry.space_group_name_H-M   'P 1'
#
loop_
_entity.id
_entity.type
_entity.pdbx_description
1 polymer ?
#
loop_
_entity_poly.entity_id
_entity_poly.type
_entity_poly.pdbx_seq_one_letter_code
_entity_poly.pdbx_strand_id
1 'polypeptide(L)'
;MLGLYFYSAGVVAPLCLEKYDPSKLARGRSIKVALSQSGLVHEVLRSSRKLKNSDRFRGIFIPRNRTPMQIAYFKSMKQSLDERIAEIAYFKSMKQSLDERIAAGESDIVIKFVGYVPRIVSTKSR
;
A
#
# COMPACT_ATOMS: atom_id res chain seq x y z
N MET A 1 -29.49 -16.98 18.67
CA MET A 1 -28.22 -16.50 18.07
C MET A 1 -27.43 -17.73 17.63
N LEU A 2 -27.29 -17.94 16.33
CA LEU A 2 -26.57 -19.08 15.77
C LEU A 2 -25.05 -18.82 15.82
N GLY A 3 -24.34 -19.58 16.64
CA GLY A 3 -22.88 -19.65 16.61
C GLY A 3 -22.45 -20.52 15.44
N LEU A 4 -21.99 -19.91 14.34
CA LEU A 4 -21.37 -20.61 13.24
C LEU A 4 -19.95 -21.02 13.63
N TYR A 5 -19.79 -22.26 14.04
CA TYR A 5 -18.49 -22.90 14.19
C TYR A 5 -18.07 -23.49 12.84
N PHE A 6 -17.26 -22.75 12.08
CA PHE A 6 -16.58 -23.31 10.91
C PHE A 6 -15.33 -24.06 11.38
N TYR A 7 -15.44 -25.37 11.52
CA TYR A 7 -14.28 -26.25 11.51
C TYR A 7 -13.94 -26.58 10.05
N SER A 8 -13.13 -25.75 9.41
CA SER A 8 -12.41 -26.15 8.20
C SER A 8 -10.98 -26.53 8.56
N ALA A 9 -10.51 -27.63 7.99
CA ALA A 9 -9.19 -28.20 8.23
C ALA A 9 -8.10 -27.12 8.01
N GLY A 10 -7.48 -26.64 9.10
CA GLY A 10 -6.37 -25.68 9.05
C GLY A 10 -6.50 -24.45 9.96
N VAL A 11 -7.67 -24.23 10.59
CA VAL A 11 -7.89 -23.14 11.55
C VAL A 11 -7.56 -23.62 12.97
N VAL A 12 -6.55 -23.01 13.60
CA VAL A 12 -6.26 -23.22 15.02
C VAL A 12 -7.16 -22.27 15.80
N ALA A 13 -8.30 -22.80 16.25
CA ALA A 13 -9.33 -22.24 17.15
C ALA A 13 -9.53 -20.69 17.17
N PRO A 14 -10.73 -20.17 16.85
CA PRO A 14 -11.02 -18.76 17.05
C PRO A 14 -10.97 -18.40 18.55
N LEU A 15 -10.15 -17.42 18.91
CA LEU A 15 -10.01 -16.93 20.29
C LEU A 15 -10.65 -15.53 20.40
N CYS A 16 -11.60 -15.40 21.33
CA CYS A 16 -12.09 -14.10 21.78
C CYS A 16 -11.07 -13.48 22.74
N LEU A 17 -10.46 -12.36 22.35
CA LEU A 17 -9.36 -11.74 23.11
C LEU A 17 -9.81 -10.74 24.18
N GLU A 18 -11.03 -10.24 24.11
CA GLU A 18 -11.48 -9.18 25.01
C GLU A 18 -12.13 -9.77 26.26
N LYS A 19 -11.72 -9.25 27.44
CA LYS A 19 -12.45 -9.47 28.69
C LYS A 19 -13.90 -9.03 28.49
N TYR A 20 -14.84 -9.76 29.09
CA TYR A 20 -16.26 -9.46 28.98
C TYR A 20 -16.53 -8.02 29.47
N ASP A 21 -16.84 -7.14 28.53
CA ASP A 21 -17.22 -5.75 28.80
C ASP A 21 -18.62 -5.52 28.23
N PRO A 22 -19.64 -5.33 29.08
CA PRO A 22 -21.02 -5.18 28.62
C PRO A 22 -21.23 -3.89 27.80
N SER A 23 -20.40 -2.87 27.98
CA SER A 23 -20.48 -1.61 27.21
C SER A 23 -20.10 -1.78 25.73
N LYS A 24 -19.33 -2.83 25.40
CA LYS A 24 -18.83 -3.11 24.05
C LYS A 24 -19.71 -4.06 23.24
N LEU A 25 -20.77 -4.62 23.83
CA LEU A 25 -21.68 -5.55 23.14
C LEU A 25 -22.32 -4.95 21.88
N ALA A 26 -22.59 -3.64 21.86
CA ALA A 26 -23.19 -2.95 20.73
C ALA A 26 -22.29 -2.87 19.48
N ARG A 27 -20.95 -3.01 19.62
CA ARG A 27 -20.00 -2.87 18.51
C ARG A 27 -19.51 -4.19 17.92
N GLY A 28 -19.94 -5.33 18.47
CA GLY A 28 -19.42 -6.65 18.11
C GLY A 28 -17.98 -6.86 18.63
N ARG A 29 -17.64 -8.10 18.99
CA ARG A 29 -16.30 -8.43 19.49
C ARG A 29 -15.37 -8.79 18.35
N SER A 30 -14.12 -8.36 18.46
CA SER A 30 -13.08 -8.79 17.55
C SER A 30 -12.75 -10.28 17.78
N ILE A 31 -12.59 -11.03 16.67
CA ILE A 31 -12.22 -12.45 16.69
C ILE A 31 -10.80 -12.56 16.18
N LYS A 32 -9.91 -13.19 16.96
CA LYS A 32 -8.58 -13.55 16.47
C LYS A 32 -8.63 -14.95 15.89
N VAL A 33 -8.25 -15.05 14.62
CA VAL A 33 -8.12 -16.31 13.90
C VAL A 33 -6.64 -16.54 13.65
N ALA A 34 -6.12 -17.68 14.11
CA ALA A 34 -4.78 -18.15 13.80
C ALA A 34 -4.88 -19.20 12.69
N LEU A 35 -4.13 -18.97 11.61
CA LEU A 35 -4.02 -19.93 10.50
C LEU A 35 -2.65 -20.59 10.57
N SER A 36 -2.61 -21.88 10.29
CA SER A 36 -1.39 -22.69 10.39
C SER A 36 -0.35 -22.32 9.33
N GLN A 37 -0.80 -21.87 8.15
CA GLN A 37 0.06 -21.53 7.02
C GLN A 37 0.04 -20.04 6.71
N SER A 38 1.21 -19.46 6.47
CA SER A 38 1.35 -18.03 6.12
C SER A 38 0.70 -17.70 4.76
N GLY A 39 0.76 -18.62 3.80
CA GLY A 39 0.14 -18.46 2.48
C GLY A 39 -1.36 -18.20 2.55
N LEU A 40 -2.07 -18.97 3.39
CA LEU A 40 -3.51 -18.82 3.61
C LEU A 40 -3.86 -17.46 4.23
N VAL A 41 -3.04 -16.95 5.16
CA VAL A 41 -3.21 -15.61 5.73
C VAL A 41 -3.16 -14.55 4.62
N HIS A 42 -2.18 -14.65 3.73
CA HIS A 42 -2.04 -13.70 2.63
C HIS A 42 -3.18 -13.77 1.63
N GLU A 43 -3.66 -14.97 1.32
CA GLU A 43 -4.80 -15.20 0.44
C GLU A 43 -6.09 -14.61 1.02
N VAL A 44 -6.41 -14.92 2.29
CA VAL A 44 -7.58 -14.36 2.99
C VAL A 44 -7.51 -12.83 3.02
N LEU A 45 -6.35 -12.25 3.32
CA LEU A 45 -6.17 -10.80 3.32
C LEU A 45 -6.30 -10.17 1.92
N ARG A 46 -5.95 -10.89 0.85
CA ARG A 46 -6.11 -10.42 -0.53
C ARG A 46 -7.57 -10.53 -0.98
N SER A 47 -8.21 -11.67 -0.73
CA SER A 47 -9.60 -11.93 -1.09
C SER A 47 -10.57 -11.03 -0.32
N SER A 48 -10.32 -10.80 0.97
CA SER A 48 -11.15 -9.90 1.78
C SER A 48 -11.20 -8.48 1.25
N ARG A 49 -10.12 -7.96 0.64
CA ARG A 49 -10.14 -6.63 -0.01
C ARG A 49 -11.13 -6.57 -1.17
N LYS A 50 -11.26 -7.63 -1.95
CA LYS A 50 -12.23 -7.72 -3.06
C LYS A 50 -13.67 -7.77 -2.54
N LEU A 51 -13.88 -8.48 -1.42
CA LEU A 51 -15.20 -8.68 -0.83
C LEU A 51 -15.77 -7.42 -0.16
N LYS A 52 -14.95 -6.42 0.19
CA LYS A 52 -15.40 -5.16 0.81
C LYS A 52 -16.44 -4.40 -0.01
N ASN A 53 -16.46 -4.60 -1.32
CA ASN A 53 -17.39 -3.91 -2.23
C ASN A 53 -18.77 -4.58 -2.29
N SER A 54 -18.93 -5.76 -1.67
CA SER A 54 -20.22 -6.46 -1.64
C SER A 54 -21.03 -6.07 -0.41
N ASP A 55 -22.35 -5.90 -0.58
CA ASP A 55 -23.24 -5.41 0.48
C ASP A 55 -23.23 -6.30 1.73
N ARG A 56 -23.07 -7.62 1.55
CA ARG A 56 -23.02 -8.59 2.65
C ARG A 56 -21.80 -8.42 3.57
N PHE A 57 -20.72 -7.81 3.08
CA PHE A 57 -19.43 -7.74 3.80
C PHE A 57 -18.99 -6.29 4.08
N ARG A 58 -19.84 -5.29 3.78
CA ARG A 58 -19.51 -3.86 3.90
C ARG A 58 -19.08 -3.42 5.30
N GLY A 59 -19.55 -4.12 6.34
CA GLY A 59 -19.21 -3.86 7.75
C GLY A 59 -18.08 -4.73 8.33
N ILE A 60 -17.49 -5.64 7.56
CA ILE A 60 -16.49 -6.59 8.06
C ILE A 60 -15.09 -6.09 7.71
N PHE A 61 -14.24 -5.97 8.73
CA PHE A 61 -12.84 -5.56 8.56
C PHE A 61 -11.89 -6.63 9.10
N ILE A 62 -10.93 -7.02 8.25
CA ILE A 62 -9.88 -7.98 8.61
C ILE A 62 -8.54 -7.24 8.60
N PRO A 63 -8.09 -6.71 9.76
CA PRO A 63 -6.78 -6.07 9.85
C PRO A 63 -5.66 -7.11 9.76
N ARG A 64 -4.50 -6.67 9.27
CA ARG A 64 -3.26 -7.39 9.56
C ARG A 64 -2.90 -7.18 11.02
N ASN A 65 -2.61 -8.26 11.73
CA ASN A 65 -2.05 -8.17 13.07
C ASN A 65 -0.58 -7.75 12.98
N ARG A 66 -0.32 -6.45 13.02
CA ARG A 66 1.03 -5.85 13.02
C ARG A 66 1.19 -4.96 14.22
N THR A 67 2.38 -4.94 14.80
CA THR A 67 2.68 -4.02 15.90
C THR A 67 2.77 -2.58 15.37
N PRO A 68 2.52 -1.55 16.21
CA PRO A 68 2.67 -0.15 15.80
C PRO A 68 4.07 0.15 15.22
N MET A 69 5.11 -0.43 15.82
CA MET A 69 6.50 -0.29 15.35
C MET A 69 6.68 -0.88 13.94
N GLN A 70 6.14 -2.06 13.66
CA GLN A 70 6.18 -2.65 12.32
C GLN A 70 5.42 -1.78 11.31
N ILE A 71 4.27 -1.23 11.69
CA ILE A 71 3.49 -0.35 10.80
C ILE A 71 4.29 0.89 10.44
N ALA A 72 4.94 1.54 11.42
CA ALA A 72 5.79 2.71 11.19
C ALA A 72 6.95 2.39 10.24
N TYR A 73 7.65 1.27 10.47
CA TYR A 73 8.73 0.81 9.61
C TYR A 73 8.29 0.56 8.15
N PHE A 74 7.16 -0.11 7.95
CA PHE A 74 6.64 -0.32 6.59
C PHE A 74 6.21 1.00 5.91
N LYS A 75 5.72 1.97 6.69
CA LYS A 75 5.34 3.29 6.16
C LYS A 75 6.56 4.06 5.67
N SER A 76 7.66 4.09 6.43
CA SER A 76 8.89 4.79 6.02
C SER A 76 9.51 4.15 4.78
N MET A 77 9.58 2.81 4.72
CA MET A 77 10.05 2.12 3.52
C MET A 77 9.20 2.42 2.29
N LYS A 78 7.87 2.40 2.44
CA LYS A 78 6.96 2.72 1.34
C LYS A 78 7.19 4.15 0.85
N GLN A 79 7.30 5.10 1.76
CA GLN A 79 7.56 6.50 1.42
C GLN A 79 8.87 6.64 0.63
N SER A 80 9.96 6.02 1.08
CA SER A 80 11.23 6.05 0.35
C SER A 80 11.14 5.43 -1.05
N LEU A 81 10.36 4.36 -1.21
CA LEU A 81 10.12 3.77 -2.53
C LEU A 81 9.30 4.70 -3.43
N ASP A 82 8.24 5.31 -2.89
CA ASP A 82 7.40 6.25 -3.64
C ASP A 82 8.22 7.47 -4.11
N GLU A 83 9.12 8.00 -3.26
CA GLU A 83 10.06 9.08 -3.60
C GLU A 83 10.99 8.68 -4.75
N ARG A 84 11.62 7.50 -4.68
CA ARG A 84 12.50 6.98 -5.75
C ARG A 84 11.75 6.75 -7.06
N ILE A 85 10.51 6.26 -6.99
CA ILE A 85 9.67 6.07 -8.18
C ILE A 85 9.38 7.43 -8.85
N ALA A 86 9.07 8.45 -8.06
CA ALA A 86 8.84 9.80 -8.56
C ALA A 86 10.10 10.40 -9.21
N GLU A 87 11.27 10.20 -8.59
CA GLU A 87 12.56 10.63 -9.13
C GLU A 87 12.87 9.95 -10.48
N ILE A 88 12.70 8.63 -10.57
CA ILE A 88 12.89 7.89 -11.83
C ILE A 88 11.92 8.40 -12.91
N ALA A 89 10.66 8.65 -12.56
CA ALA A 89 9.67 9.18 -13.49
C ALA A 89 10.08 10.57 -14.01
N TYR A 90 10.62 11.43 -13.14
CA TYR A 90 11.16 12.74 -13.51
C TYR A 90 12.32 12.64 -14.49
N PHE A 91 13.30 11.77 -14.22
CA PHE A 91 14.44 11.59 -15.13
C PHE A 91 14.01 11.02 -16.49
N LYS A 92 13.00 10.14 -16.51
CA LYS A 92 12.44 9.62 -17.75
C LYS A 92 11.76 10.71 -18.60
N SER A 93 10.93 11.55 -17.99
CA SER A 93 10.28 12.65 -18.72
C SER A 93 11.28 13.69 -19.19
N MET A 94 12.31 13.99 -18.39
CA MET A 94 13.41 14.86 -18.80
C MET A 94 14.17 14.28 -19.99
N LYS A 95 14.50 13.00 -19.96
CA LYS A 95 15.16 12.33 -21.10
C LYS A 95 14.29 12.39 -22.36
N GLN A 96 12.99 12.10 -22.24
CA GLN A 96 12.08 12.20 -23.37
C GLN A 96 12.04 13.61 -23.96
N SER A 97 11.98 14.64 -23.12
CA SER A 97 12.02 16.03 -23.59
C SER A 97 13.34 16.40 -24.27
N LEU A 98 14.48 15.86 -23.82
CA LEU A 98 15.76 16.03 -24.50
C LEU A 98 15.72 15.39 -25.89
N ASP A 99 15.27 14.14 -25.97
CA ASP A 99 15.18 13.40 -27.23
C ASP A 99 14.27 14.12 -28.25
N GLU A 100 13.13 14.64 -27.80
CA GLU A 100 12.21 15.44 -28.62
C GLU A 100 12.86 16.73 -29.14
N ARG A 101 13.60 17.46 -28.29
CA ARG A 101 14.27 18.70 -28.68
C ARG A 101 15.45 18.47 -29.63
N ILE A 102 16.20 17.39 -29.41
CA ILE A 102 17.26 16.94 -30.33
C ILE A 102 16.65 16.57 -31.69
N ALA A 103 15.53 15.83 -31.70
CA ALA A 103 14.81 15.48 -32.93
C ALA A 103 14.25 16.71 -33.66
N ALA A 104 13.86 17.76 -32.93
CA ALA A 104 13.44 19.05 -33.48
C ALA A 104 14.62 19.90 -34.02
N GLY A 105 15.86 19.44 -33.91
CA GLY A 105 17.05 20.15 -34.39
C GLY A 105 17.53 21.27 -33.46
N GLU A 106 17.14 21.25 -32.18
CA GLU A 106 17.73 22.15 -31.20
C GLU A 106 19.20 21.78 -30.95
N SER A 107 20.10 22.71 -31.27
CA SER A 107 21.49 22.71 -30.85
C SER A 107 21.65 23.47 -29.52
N ASP A 108 22.72 23.20 -28.78
CA ASP A 108 23.13 23.98 -27.58
C ASP A 108 22.21 23.84 -26.36
N ILE A 109 21.62 22.66 -26.18
CA ILE A 109 20.83 22.31 -24.98
C ILE A 109 21.76 22.18 -23.77
N VAL A 110 21.48 22.93 -22.71
CA VAL A 110 22.25 22.88 -21.45
C VAL A 110 21.37 22.35 -20.33
N ILE A 111 21.88 21.44 -19.52
CA ILE A 111 21.21 20.99 -18.29
C ILE A 111 21.81 21.75 -17.11
N LYS A 112 20.98 22.48 -16.36
CA LYS A 112 21.39 23.22 -15.16
C LYS A 112 20.74 22.62 -13.92
N PHE A 113 21.47 22.57 -12.80
CA PHE A 113 20.90 22.16 -11.52
C PHE A 113 20.33 23.38 -10.78
N VAL A 114 19.04 23.35 -10.48
CA VAL A 114 18.35 24.36 -9.67
C VAL A 114 17.86 23.67 -8.39
N GLY A 115 18.50 23.97 -7.27
CA GLY A 115 18.17 23.32 -5.99
C GLY A 115 18.36 21.81 -6.02
N TYR A 116 19.48 21.33 -6.58
CA TYR A 116 19.78 19.90 -6.79
C TYR A 116 18.87 19.15 -7.79
N VAL A 117 17.93 19.84 -8.42
CA VAL A 117 17.07 19.26 -9.46
C VAL A 117 17.59 19.67 -10.85
N PRO A 118 17.96 18.71 -11.72
CA PRO A 118 18.44 19.01 -13.06
C PRO A 118 17.30 19.49 -13.95
N ARG A 119 17.46 20.63 -14.61
CA ARG A 119 16.49 21.22 -15.52
C ARG A 119 17.11 21.48 -16.88
N ILE A 120 16.37 21.18 -17.93
CA ILE A 120 16.80 21.49 -19.30
C ILE A 120 16.56 22.97 -19.56
N VAL A 121 17.60 23.66 -20.00
CA VAL A 121 17.58 25.08 -20.37
C VAL A 121 18.04 25.19 -21.81
N SER A 122 17.21 25.78 -22.68
CA SER A 122 17.67 26.18 -24.02
C SER A 122 18.44 27.49 -23.92
N THR A 123 19.57 27.59 -24.61
CA THR A 123 20.32 28.85 -24.72
C THR A 123 19.91 29.68 -25.94
N LYS A 124 18.97 29.20 -26.77
CA LYS A 124 18.48 29.95 -27.94
C LYS A 124 17.49 31.06 -27.53
N SER A 125 18.04 32.23 -27.21
CA SER A 125 17.41 33.50 -27.58
C SER A 125 18.09 33.93 -28.87
N ARG A 126 17.45 33.72 -30.02
CA ARG A 126 17.86 34.33 -31.28
C ARG A 126 16.96 35.51 -31.56
#